data_AF-A0A660T4X1-F1
#
_entry.id   AF-A0A660T4X1-F1
#
_cell.length_a   1.000
_cell.length_b   1.000
_cell.length_c   1.000
_cell.angle_alpha   90.00
_cell.angle_beta   90.00
_cell.angle_gamma   90.00
#
_symmetry.space_group_name_H-M   'P 1'
#
loop_
_entity.id
_entity.type
_entity.pdbx_description
1 polymer ?
#
loop_
_entity_poly.entity_id
_entity_poly.type
_entity_poly.pdbx_seq_one_letter_code
_entity_poly.pdbx_strand_id
1 'polypeptide(L)'
;PLKIEHEFGNIEIIKRMVQQNLGVSILPFSAVKKEYANGWLKVCSLSGFKLERRILLVYRKNRRMSGALKKFLSYIETDKLENLLQ
;
A
#
# COMPACT_ATOMS: atom_id res chain seq x y z
N PRO A 1 14.73 -20.43 5.97
CA PRO A 1 14.36 -19.11 6.54
C PRO A 1 14.65 -18.01 5.49
N LEU A 2 13.83 -16.95 5.41
CA LEU A 2 14.10 -15.81 4.55
C LEU A 2 15.29 -15.01 5.11
N LYS A 3 16.28 -14.68 4.28
CA LYS A 3 17.40 -13.81 4.65
C LYS A 3 17.05 -12.38 4.26
N ILE A 4 16.80 -11.54 5.27
CA ILE A 4 16.53 -10.10 5.08
C ILE A 4 17.87 -9.37 5.24
N GLU A 5 18.30 -8.66 4.20
CA GLU A 5 19.54 -7.88 4.24
C GLU A 5 19.31 -6.45 4.75
N HIS A 6 18.20 -5.83 4.33
CA HIS A 6 17.85 -4.45 4.67
C HIS A 6 16.37 -4.31 5.00
N GLU A 7 16.06 -3.44 5.96
CA GLU A 7 14.69 -3.08 6.35
C GLU A 7 14.54 -1.55 6.40
N PHE A 8 13.48 -1.02 5.79
CA PHE A 8 13.20 0.41 5.75
C PHE A 8 11.72 0.69 6.01
N GLY A 9 11.43 1.74 6.77
CA GLY A 9 10.06 2.20 7.02
C GLY A 9 9.44 3.02 5.90
N ASN A 10 10.19 3.34 4.83
CA ASN A 10 9.72 4.19 3.73
C ASN A 10 9.79 3.44 2.39
N ILE A 11 8.64 3.28 1.76
CA ILE A 11 8.50 2.56 0.48
C ILE A 11 9.32 3.23 -0.64
N GLU A 12 9.48 4.55 -0.63
CA GLU A 12 10.24 5.26 -1.66
C GLU A 12 11.74 4.96 -1.59
N ILE A 13 12.26 4.75 -0.38
CA ILE A 13 13.66 4.32 -0.20
C ILE A 13 13.82 2.90 -0.77
N ILE A 14 12.89 2.00 -0.46
CA ILE A 14 12.90 0.63 -0.98
C ILE A 14 12.86 0.62 -2.51
N LYS A 15 11.95 1.37 -3.14
CA LYS A 15 11.85 1.46 -4.60
C LYS A 15 13.14 1.96 -5.23
N ARG A 16 13.76 3.01 -4.67
CA ARG A 16 15.04 3.53 -5.16
C ARG A 16 16.15 2.49 -5.06
N MET A 17 16.26 1.75 -3.96
CA MET A 17 17.30 0.73 -3.82
C MET A 17 17.14 -0.43 -4.81
N VAL A 18 15.91 -0.88 -5.04
CA VAL A 18 15.62 -1.89 -6.07
C VAL A 18 15.97 -1.35 -7.46
N GLN A 19 15.64 -0.09 -7.77
CA GLN A 19 16.01 0.57 -9.03
C GLN A 19 17.54 0.70 -9.21
N GLN A 20 18.29 0.83 -8.12
CA GLN A 20 19.76 0.84 -8.11
C GLN A 20 20.36 -0.57 -8.12
N ASN A 21 19.57 -1.62 -8.36
CA ASN A 21 20.00 -3.02 -8.39
C ASN A 21 20.60 -3.55 -7.08
N LEU A 22 20.19 -3.01 -5.93
CA LEU A 22 20.65 -3.46 -4.61
C LEU A 22 19.86 -4.67 -4.06
N GLY A 23 18.91 -5.21 -4.83
CA GLY A 23 18.17 -6.42 -4.45
C GLY A 23 16.73 -6.45 -4.98
N VAL A 24 15.91 -7.29 -4.34
CA VAL A 24 14.47 -7.42 -4.60
C VAL A 24 13.69 -7.13 -3.33
N SER A 25 12.43 -6.69 -3.46
CA SER A 25 11.57 -6.39 -2.31
C SER A 25 10.13 -6.83 -2.56
N ILE A 26 9.39 -7.01 -1.46
CA ILE A 26 7.95 -7.31 -1.46
C ILE A 26 7.22 -6.04 -1.06
N LEU A 27 6.43 -5.49 -1.99
CA LEU A 27 5.68 -4.26 -1.80
C LEU A 27 4.24 -4.43 -2.28
N PRO A 28 3.28 -3.63 -1.77
CA PRO A 28 1.95 -3.55 -2.37
C PRO A 28 2.04 -3.11 -3.83
N PHE A 29 1.28 -3.76 -4.72
CA PHE A 29 1.30 -3.41 -6.14
C PHE A 29 0.91 -1.95 -6.41
N SER A 30 -0.05 -1.42 -5.65
CA SER A 30 -0.47 -0.01 -5.74
C SER A 30 0.69 0.97 -5.53
N ALA A 31 1.70 0.62 -4.73
CA ALA A 31 2.84 1.49 -4.46
C ALA A 31 3.90 1.52 -5.58
N VAL A 32 3.88 0.52 -6.49
CA VAL A 32 4.83 0.38 -7.60
C VAL A 32 4.18 0.52 -8.98
N LYS A 33 2.87 0.82 -9.04
CA LYS A 33 2.08 0.88 -10.27
C LYS A 33 2.65 1.87 -11.29
N LYS A 34 3.13 3.02 -10.82
CA LYS A 34 3.78 4.05 -11.65
C LYS A 34 5.10 3.55 -12.22
N GLU A 35 5.97 3.00 -11.38
CA GLU A 35 7.28 2.49 -11.78
C GLU A 35 7.15 1.30 -12.73
N TYR A 36 6.15 0.44 -12.51
CA TYR A 36 5.80 -0.66 -13.41
C TYR A 36 5.33 -0.13 -14.77
N ALA A 37 4.38 0.80 -14.79
CA ALA A 37 3.86 1.39 -16.03
C ALA A 37 4.95 2.11 -16.84
N ASN A 38 5.91 2.74 -16.18
CA ASN A 38 7.05 3.40 -16.82
C ASN A 38 8.20 2.45 -17.17
N GLY A 39 8.11 1.15 -16.82
CA GLY A 39 9.18 0.17 -17.05
C GLY A 39 10.42 0.34 -16.18
N TRP A 40 10.36 1.15 -15.12
CA TRP A 40 11.47 1.37 -14.19
C TRP A 40 11.67 0.24 -13.19
N LEU A 41 10.59 -0.50 -12.89
CA LEU A 41 10.62 -1.67 -12.05
C LEU A 41 9.88 -2.83 -12.72
N LYS A 42 10.44 -4.03 -12.58
CA LYS A 42 9.76 -5.27 -12.97
C LYS A 42 9.00 -5.84 -11.77
N VAL A 43 7.80 -6.32 -12.00
CA VAL A 43 6.96 -6.96 -10.99
C VAL A 43 6.89 -8.46 -11.28
N CYS A 44 6.96 -9.28 -10.23
CA CYS A 44 6.82 -10.73 -10.30
C CYS A 44 5.60 -11.17 -9.48
N SER A 45 4.79 -12.08 -10.00
CA SER A 45 3.69 -12.67 -9.25
C SER A 45 4.23 -13.73 -8.28
N LEU A 46 3.83 -13.66 -7.01
CA LEU A 46 4.09 -14.74 -6.06
C LEU A 46 2.97 -15.78 -6.15
N SER A 47 3.31 -17.00 -6.53
CA SER A 47 2.40 -18.15 -6.49
C SER A 47 2.42 -18.82 -5.11
N GLY A 48 1.31 -19.46 -4.71
CA GLY A 48 1.21 -20.21 -3.46
C GLY A 48 0.99 -19.38 -2.19
N PHE A 49 0.87 -18.05 -2.31
CA PHE A 49 0.62 -17.16 -1.17
C PHE A 49 -0.53 -16.20 -1.46
N LYS A 50 -1.43 -16.03 -0.50
CA LYS A 50 -2.47 -15.00 -0.53
C LYS A 50 -2.09 -13.88 0.45
N LEU A 51 -1.46 -12.82 -0.06
CA LEU A 51 -1.11 -11.64 0.73
C LEU A 51 -2.29 -10.67 0.73
N GLU A 52 -3.15 -10.77 1.75
CA GLU A 52 -4.26 -9.83 1.93
C GLU A 52 -3.85 -8.69 2.87
N ARG A 53 -3.97 -7.45 2.40
CA ARG A 53 -3.82 -6.24 3.23
C ARG A 53 -5.19 -5.60 3.44
N ARG A 54 -5.61 -5.50 4.71
CA ARG A 54 -6.85 -4.79 5.08
C ARG A 54 -6.53 -3.37 5.50
N ILE A 55 -7.25 -2.40 4.93
CA ILE A 55 -7.21 -1.00 5.38
C ILE A 55 -8.47 -0.75 6.19
N LEU A 56 -8.31 -0.14 7.36
CA LEU A 56 -9.39 0.06 8.31
C LEU A 56 -9.53 1.55 8.61
N LEU A 57 -10.77 2.03 8.64
CA LEU A 57 -11.13 3.36 9.10
C LEU A 57 -11.46 3.29 10.58
N VAL A 58 -10.71 4.02 11.41
CA VAL A 58 -10.83 3.95 12.88
C VAL A 58 -11.13 5.33 13.45
N TYR A 59 -12.13 5.41 14.32
CA TYR A 59 -12.45 6.61 15.09
C TYR A 59 -12.86 6.27 16.52
N ARG A 60 -12.70 7.22 17.43
CA ARG A 60 -13.09 7.04 18.84
C ARG A 60 -14.61 6.91 18.97
N LYS A 61 -15.07 5.81 19.60
CA LYS A 61 -16.50 5.51 19.82
C LYS A 61 -17.27 6.68 20.46
N ASN A 62 -16.65 7.37 21.42
CA ASN A 62 -17.29 8.44 22.20
C ASN A 62 -16.99 9.85 21.65
N ARG A 63 -16.44 9.97 20.43
CA ARG A 63 -16.19 11.28 19.82
C ARG A 63 -17.49 11.82 19.22
N ARG A 64 -17.81 13.09 19.48
CA ARG A 64 -18.94 13.76 18.85
C ARG A 64 -18.78 13.73 17.33
N MET A 65 -19.76 13.14 16.65
CA MET A 65 -19.75 12.99 15.20
C MET A 65 -20.15 14.31 14.54
N SER A 66 -19.16 15.13 14.19
CA SER A 66 -19.40 16.40 13.49
C SER A 66 -20.01 16.16 12.10
N GLY A 67 -20.70 17.16 11.55
CA GLY A 67 -21.23 17.09 10.18
C GLY A 67 -20.13 16.83 9.15
N ALA A 68 -18.95 17.43 9.34
CA ALA A 68 -17.78 17.19 8.49
C ALA A 68 -17.29 15.73 8.59
N LEU A 69 -17.24 15.15 9.80
CA LEU A 69 -16.84 13.76 9.99
C LEU A 69 -17.84 12.80 9.33
N LYS A 70 -19.16 13.03 9.46
CA LYS A 70 -20.18 12.22 8.78
C LYS A 70 -20.02 12.25 7.27
N LYS A 71 -19.84 13.46 6.70
CA LYS A 71 -19.61 13.62 5.25
C LYS A 71 -18.33 12.92 4.80
N PHE A 72 -17.25 13.01 5.58
CA PHE A 72 -16.00 12.32 5.28
C PHE A 72 -16.14 10.79 5.32
N LEU A 73 -16.77 10.23 6.37
CA LEU A 73 -17.01 8.79 6.45
C LEU A 73 -17.87 8.31 5.27
N SER A 74 -18.95 9.03 4.97
CA SER A 74 -19.82 8.73 3.83
C SER A 74 -19.08 8.82 2.49
N TYR A 75 -18.19 9.81 2.32
CA TYR A 75 -17.36 9.93 1.13
C TYR A 75 -16.45 8.71 0.95
N ILE A 76 -15.73 8.31 2.01
CA ILE A 76 -14.81 7.15 1.99
C ILE A 76 -15.55 5.81 1.85
N GLU A 77 -16.80 5.71 2.31
CA GLU A 77 -17.63 4.51 2.11
C GLU A 77 -18.20 4.42 0.69
N THR A 78 -18.51 5.57 0.06
CA THR A 78 -19.11 5.66 -1.29
C THR A 78 -18.07 5.46 -2.38
N ASP A 79 -16.90 6.09 -2.26
CA ASP A 79 -15.71 5.70 -3.00
C ASP A 79 -15.25 4.39 -2.38
N LYS A 80 -15.85 3.27 -2.84
CA LYS A 80 -15.48 1.91 -2.40
C LYS A 80 -13.99 1.90 -2.08
N LEU A 81 -13.62 1.61 -0.84
CA LEU A 81 -12.23 1.55 -0.39
C LEU A 81 -11.34 0.75 -1.37
N GLU A 82 -11.93 -0.18 -2.12
CA GLU A 82 -11.33 -0.87 -3.28
C GLU A 82 -10.66 0.06 -4.30
N ASN A 83 -11.26 1.20 -4.65
CA ASN A 83 -10.71 2.17 -5.61
C ASN A 83 -9.57 3.02 -5.04
N LEU A 84 -9.53 3.21 -3.71
CA LEU A 84 -8.45 3.95 -3.03
C LEU A 84 -7.18 3.11 -2.83
N LEU A 85 -7.28 1.79 -3.03
CA LEU A 85 -6.22 0.80 -2.82
C LEU A 85 -5.66 0.21 -4.12
N GLN A 86 -6.17 0.66 -5.28
CA GLN A 86 -5.76 0.23 -6.63
C GLN A 86 -4.64 1.06 -7.24
#